data_AF-A0A7C1S3H6-F1
#
_entry.id   AF-A0A7C1S3H6-F1
#
_cell.length_a   1.000
_cell.length_b   1.000
_cell.length_c   1.000
_cell.angle_alpha   90.00
_cell.angle_beta   90.00
_cell.angle_gamma   90.00
#
_symmetry.space_group_name_H-M   'P 1'
#
loop_
_entity.id
_entity.type
_entity.pdbx_description
1 polymer ?
#
loop_
_entity_poly.entity_id
_entity_poly.type
_entity_poly.pdbx_seq_one_letter_code
_entity_poly.pdbx_strand_id
1 'polypeptide(L)'
;MAGRLGIVYPIFPGTLDIIISGGGAYTTESAPWKSFGNASLLLNLHVGPVFIGAGAGVATEHKETLPKSYGEAIANIGIDMFNLSKTKFSILFEAAGPVTDLSFKNNHKLMVGFRLTF
;
A
#
# COMPACT_ATOMS: atom_id res chain seq x y z
N MET A 1 2.97 11.12 3.46
CA MET A 1 3.83 10.38 2.50
C MET A 1 4.01 8.95 2.99
N ALA A 2 3.88 7.97 2.10
CA ALA A 2 3.97 6.55 2.44
C ALA A 2 5.28 5.93 1.92
N GLY A 3 5.84 4.99 2.69
CA GLY A 3 6.97 4.15 2.29
C GLY A 3 6.60 2.68 2.41
N ARG A 4 7.00 1.87 1.43
CA ARG A 4 6.78 0.42 1.40
C ARG A 4 8.07 -0.31 1.06
N LEU A 5 8.30 -1.42 1.74
CA LEU A 5 9.26 -2.45 1.36
C LEU A 5 8.48 -3.72 1.06
N GLY A 6 8.77 -4.40 -0.04
CA GLY A 6 8.03 -5.60 -0.43
C GLY A 6 8.87 -6.70 -1.06
N ILE A 7 8.35 -7.91 -1.01
CA ILE A 7 8.89 -9.08 -1.71
C ILE A 7 7.91 -9.43 -2.84
N VAL A 8 8.44 -9.64 -4.04
CA VAL A 8 7.64 -9.96 -5.23
C VAL A 8 7.65 -11.47 -5.47
N TYR A 9 6.46 -12.02 -5.71
CA TYR A 9 6.28 -13.33 -6.29
C TYR A 9 5.61 -13.19 -7.66
N PRO A 10 6.38 -13.31 -8.76
CA PRO A 10 5.81 -13.21 -10.10
C PRO A 10 4.98 -14.46 -10.42
N ILE A 11 3.68 -14.26 -10.73
CA ILE A 11 2.83 -15.33 -11.27
C ILE A 11 3.07 -15.45 -12.77
N PHE A 12 2.95 -14.32 -13.48
CA PHE A 12 3.26 -14.19 -14.89
C PHE A 12 4.32 -13.10 -15.04
N PRO A 13 5.59 -13.46 -15.30
CA PRO A 13 6.69 -12.51 -15.36
C PRO A 13 6.38 -11.30 -16.26
N GLY A 14 6.46 -10.10 -15.67
CA GLY A 14 6.22 -8.83 -16.37
C GLY A 14 4.74 -8.46 -16.57
N THR A 15 3.79 -9.31 -16.16
CA THR A 15 2.35 -9.04 -16.31
C THR A 15 1.60 -9.11 -14.99
N LEU A 16 1.83 -10.13 -14.16
CA LEU A 16 1.06 -10.35 -12.94
C LEU A 16 1.97 -10.81 -11.81
N ASP A 17 1.91 -10.12 -10.67
CA ASP A 17 2.64 -10.49 -9.47
C ASP A 17 1.80 -10.39 -8.20
N ILE A 18 2.24 -11.15 -7.19
CA ILE A 18 1.82 -10.99 -5.81
C ILE A 18 2.93 -10.25 -5.09
N ILE A 19 2.58 -9.25 -4.29
CA ILE A 19 3.52 -8.52 -3.45
C ILE A 19 3.04 -8.58 -2.02
N ILE A 20 3.92 -9.06 -1.15
CA ILE A 20 3.80 -8.88 0.30
C ILE A 20 4.65 -7.67 0.64
N SER A 21 4.05 -6.65 1.25
CA SER A 21 4.76 -5.43 1.62
C SER A 21 4.44 -4.99 3.04
N GLY A 22 5.40 -4.33 3.66
CA GLY A 22 5.27 -3.66 4.94
C GLY A 22 5.82 -2.25 4.86
N GLY A 23 5.36 -1.37 5.74
CA GLY A 23 5.86 -0.02 5.81
C GLY A 23 5.02 0.88 6.69
N GLY A 24 5.01 2.16 6.37
CA GLY A 24 4.22 3.13 7.11
C GLY A 24 3.95 4.38 6.32
N ALA A 25 3.11 5.23 6.87
CA ALA A 25 2.82 6.56 6.35
C ALA A 25 3.09 7.60 7.43
N TYR A 26 3.83 8.64 7.04
CA TYR A 26 4.00 9.85 7.81
C TYR A 26 2.99 10.90 7.36
N THR A 27 2.44 11.62 8.32
CA THR A 27 1.42 12.65 8.13
C THR A 27 1.80 13.91 8.89
N THR A 28 1.43 15.07 8.36
CA THR A 28 1.69 16.37 8.99
C THR A 28 0.65 16.65 10.09
N GLU A 29 1.00 17.49 11.07
CA GLU A 29 0.12 17.82 12.21
C GLU A 29 -1.24 18.42 11.82
N SER A 30 -1.34 18.99 10.63
CA SER A 30 -2.59 19.56 10.07
C SER A 30 -3.56 18.52 9.50
N ALA A 31 -3.16 17.26 9.34
CA ALA A 31 -3.98 16.22 8.75
C ALA A 31 -4.76 15.43 9.81
N PRO A 32 -5.98 14.98 9.53
CA PRO A 32 -6.84 14.28 10.51
C PRO A 32 -6.41 12.82 10.80
N TRP A 33 -5.18 12.46 10.44
CA TRP A 33 -4.62 11.12 10.53
C TRP A 33 -3.35 11.18 11.39
N LYS A 34 -3.08 10.15 12.21
CA LYS A 34 -1.77 9.94 12.84
C LYS A 34 -0.87 9.13 11.90
N SER A 35 0.45 9.25 12.09
CA SER A 35 1.40 8.37 11.42
C SER A 35 1.12 6.92 11.81
N PHE A 36 1.25 5.99 10.86
CA PHE A 36 0.86 4.60 11.06
C PHE A 36 1.76 3.62 10.34
N GLY A 37 1.83 2.40 10.85
CA GLY A 37 2.43 1.26 10.18
C GLY A 37 1.36 0.44 9.45
N ASN A 38 1.75 -0.23 8.37
CA ASN A 38 0.87 -1.15 7.66
C ASN A 38 1.64 -2.33 7.05
N ALA A 39 0.91 -3.41 6.82
CA ALA A 39 1.34 -4.54 6.01
C ALA A 39 0.23 -4.91 5.02
N SER A 40 0.59 -5.37 3.84
CA SER A 40 -0.36 -5.67 2.77
C SER A 40 0.08 -6.85 1.91
N LEU A 41 -0.92 -7.52 1.35
CA LEU A 41 -0.82 -8.54 0.32
C LEU A 41 -1.61 -8.03 -0.90
N LEU A 42 -0.92 -7.84 -2.02
CA LEU A 42 -1.47 -7.21 -3.21
C LEU A 42 -1.22 -8.08 -4.43
N LEU A 43 -2.22 -8.18 -5.30
CA LEU A 43 -2.07 -8.69 -6.66
C LEU A 43 -1.93 -7.48 -7.59
N ASN A 44 -0.83 -7.34 -8.34
CA ASN A 44 -0.66 -6.26 -9.32
C ASN A 44 -0.63 -6.79 -10.74
N LEU A 45 -1.38 -6.12 -11.60
CA LEU A 45 -1.33 -6.24 -13.05
C LEU A 45 -0.45 -5.13 -13.62
N HIS A 46 0.50 -5.50 -14.47
CA HIS A 46 1.47 -4.62 -15.10
C HIS A 46 1.17 -4.44 -16.59
N VAL A 47 1.30 -3.21 -17.06
CA VAL A 47 1.30 -2.82 -18.47
C VAL A 47 2.51 -1.93 -18.71
N GLY A 48 3.63 -2.56 -19.08
CA GLY A 48 4.93 -1.90 -19.14
C GLY A 48 5.38 -1.43 -17.75
N PRO A 49 5.77 -0.15 -17.56
CA PRO A 49 6.18 0.37 -16.26
C PRO A 49 4.99 0.68 -15.34
N VAL A 50 3.76 0.75 -15.87
CA VAL A 50 2.57 1.09 -15.08
C VAL A 50 1.99 -0.18 -14.47
N PHE A 51 1.50 -0.09 -13.24
CA PHE A 51 0.75 -1.17 -12.60
C PHE A 51 -0.50 -0.66 -11.91
N ILE A 52 -1.50 -1.54 -11.81
CA ILE A 52 -2.67 -1.39 -10.96
C ILE A 52 -2.79 -2.65 -10.10
N GLY A 53 -3.15 -2.48 -8.84
CA GLY A 53 -3.25 -3.60 -7.92
C GLY A 53 -4.36 -3.45 -6.92
N ALA A 54 -4.76 -4.58 -6.37
CA ALA A 54 -5.72 -4.65 -5.30
C ALA A 54 -5.42 -5.82 -4.35
N GLY A 55 -5.91 -5.73 -3.13
CA GLY A 55 -5.76 -6.78 -2.15
C GLY A 55 -6.19 -6.32 -0.77
N ALA A 56 -5.52 -6.89 0.24
CA ALA A 56 -5.87 -6.66 1.63
C ALA A 56 -4.63 -6.33 2.45
N GLY A 57 -4.84 -5.66 3.58
CA GLY A 57 -3.79 -5.35 4.51
C GLY A 57 -4.29 -5.17 5.92
N VAL A 58 -3.35 -4.89 6.80
CA VAL A 58 -3.59 -4.49 8.19
C VAL A 58 -2.85 -3.19 8.44
N ALA A 59 -3.49 -2.27 9.15
CA ALA A 59 -2.86 -1.04 9.60
C ALA A 59 -2.92 -0.95 11.12
N THR A 60 -1.91 -0.31 11.70
CA THR A 60 -1.94 0.08 13.12
C THR A 60 -2.99 1.17 13.35
N GLU A 61 -3.34 1.39 14.61
CA GLU A 61 -4.10 2.58 15.02
C GLU A 61 -3.48 3.84 14.41
N HIS A 62 -4.34 4.62 13.79
CA HIS A 62 -4.00 5.90 13.17
C HIS A 62 -5.00 7.00 13.57
N LYS A 63 -5.94 6.67 14.46
CA LYS A 63 -6.84 7.57 15.22
C LYS A 63 -7.03 6.97 16.61
N GLU A 64 -7.16 7.80 17.63
CA GLU A 64 -7.31 7.36 19.04
C GLU A 64 -8.60 6.58 19.29
N THR A 65 -9.60 6.76 18.44
CA THR A 65 -10.92 6.14 18.55
C THR A 65 -11.01 4.79 17.84
N LEU A 66 -9.91 4.28 17.29
CA LEU A 66 -9.87 3.05 16.51
C LEU A 66 -9.21 1.90 17.29
N PRO A 67 -9.48 0.63 16.93
CA PRO A 67 -8.81 -0.53 17.52
C PRO A 67 -7.35 -0.66 17.07
N LYS A 68 -6.51 -1.25 17.94
CA LYS A 68 -5.02 -1.36 17.84
C LYS A 68 -4.50 -1.73 16.46
N SER A 69 -5.24 -2.59 15.78
CA SER A 69 -5.10 -2.89 14.38
C SER A 69 -6.44 -3.27 13.78
N TYR A 70 -6.60 -3.08 12.48
CA TYR A 70 -7.78 -3.51 11.73
C TYR A 70 -7.43 -3.83 10.29
N GLY A 71 -8.27 -4.66 9.66
CA GLY A 71 -8.12 -5.08 8.27
C GLY A 71 -8.62 -4.04 7.28
N GLU A 72 -7.92 -3.93 6.15
CA GLU A 72 -8.18 -2.97 5.08
C GLU A 72 -8.23 -3.63 3.72
N ALA A 73 -9.15 -3.15 2.88
CA ALA A 73 -9.11 -3.37 1.44
C ALA A 73 -8.23 -2.28 0.86
N ILE A 74 -7.28 -2.67 0.01
CA ILE A 74 -6.28 -1.78 -0.55
C ILE A 74 -6.38 -1.87 -2.06
N ALA A 75 -6.37 -0.71 -2.72
CA ALA A 75 -6.17 -0.57 -4.15
C ALA A 75 -4.99 0.37 -4.39
N ASN A 76 -4.17 0.08 -5.39
CA ASN A 76 -3.04 0.91 -5.76
C ASN A 76 -2.96 1.10 -7.27
N ILE A 77 -2.28 2.16 -7.66
CA ILE A 77 -1.80 2.39 -9.02
C ILE A 77 -0.42 3.03 -8.92
N GLY A 78 0.49 2.69 -9.81
CA GLY A 78 1.83 3.25 -9.76
C GLY A 78 2.65 3.01 -11.01
N ILE A 79 3.88 3.50 -10.95
CA ILE A 79 4.85 3.43 -12.04
C ILE A 79 6.17 2.93 -11.46
N ASP A 80 6.71 1.85 -12.04
CA ASP A 80 8.06 1.36 -11.81
C ASP A 80 9.05 2.30 -12.50
N MET A 81 9.89 2.95 -11.70
CA MET A 81 10.82 3.98 -12.17
C MET A 81 12.16 3.40 -12.62
N PHE A 82 12.70 2.44 -11.87
CA PHE A 82 13.94 1.78 -12.22
C PHE A 82 14.01 0.36 -11.65
N ASN A 83 14.70 -0.50 -12.40
CA ASN A 83 14.97 -1.89 -12.04
C ASN A 83 16.49 -2.08 -11.96
N LEU A 84 17.00 -2.30 -10.75
CA LEU A 84 18.41 -2.60 -10.48
C LEU A 84 18.54 -4.07 -10.10
N SER A 85 18.83 -4.90 -11.10
CA SER A 85 18.98 -6.36 -11.00
C SER A 85 17.74 -7.06 -10.45
N LYS A 86 17.59 -7.10 -9.13
CA LYS A 86 16.45 -7.73 -8.43
C LYS A 86 15.58 -6.72 -7.70
N THR A 87 16.00 -5.45 -7.64
CA THR A 87 15.31 -4.42 -6.88
C THR A 87 14.55 -3.49 -7.82
N LYS A 88 13.26 -3.28 -7.57
CA LYS A 88 12.48 -2.25 -8.26
C LYS A 88 12.10 -1.12 -7.32
N PHE A 89 12.19 0.10 -7.81
CA PHE A 89 11.64 1.28 -7.14
C PHE A 89 10.43 1.79 -7.91
N SER A 90 9.35 2.05 -7.19
CA SER A 90 8.08 2.50 -7.75
C SER A 90 7.57 3.74 -7.01
N ILE A 91 6.92 4.63 -7.75
CA ILE A 91 6.03 5.66 -7.19
C ILE A 91 4.61 5.11 -7.27
N LEU A 92 3.82 5.30 -6.21
CA LEU A 92 2.46 4.77 -6.15
C LEU A 92 1.47 5.72 -5.46
N PHE A 93 0.23 5.60 -5.89
CA PHE A 93 -0.96 6.08 -5.21
C PHE A 93 -1.68 4.87 -4.62
N GLU A 94 -2.05 4.93 -3.34
CA GLU A 94 -2.70 3.85 -2.61
C GLU A 94 -3.96 4.38 -1.92
N ALA A 95 -5.08 3.72 -2.19
CA ALA A 95 -6.33 3.90 -1.48
C ALA A 95 -6.54 2.70 -0.55
N ALA A 96 -6.84 2.96 0.72
CA ALA A 96 -7.14 1.93 1.71
C ALA A 96 -8.44 2.27 2.44
N GLY A 97 -9.25 1.27 2.73
CA GLY A 97 -10.45 1.45 3.55
C GLY A 97 -10.73 0.23 4.42
N PRO A 98 -11.40 0.39 5.56
CA PRO A 98 -11.66 -0.71 6.47
C PRO A 98 -12.57 -1.76 5.83
N VAL A 99 -12.32 -3.04 6.15
CA VAL A 99 -13.22 -4.17 5.83
C VAL A 99 -13.87 -4.72 7.10
N THR A 100 -13.97 -3.88 8.12
CA THR A 100 -14.55 -4.17 9.43
C THR A 100 -15.81 -3.33 9.63
N ASP A 101 -16.39 -3.35 10.84
CA ASP A 101 -17.55 -2.53 11.21
C ASP A 101 -17.27 -1.00 11.23
N LEU A 102 -16.07 -0.57 10.82
CA LEU A 102 -15.69 0.83 10.72
C LEU A 102 -16.28 1.46 9.45
N SER A 103 -16.91 2.64 9.60
CA SER A 103 -17.46 3.37 8.45
C SER A 103 -16.35 3.81 7.48
N PHE A 104 -16.46 3.41 6.21
CA PHE A 104 -15.55 3.81 5.14
C PHE A 104 -15.46 5.34 4.98
N LYS A 105 -16.59 6.05 5.14
CA LYS A 105 -16.65 7.51 4.99
C LYS A 105 -15.64 8.25 5.89
N ASN A 106 -15.41 7.72 7.09
CA ASN A 106 -14.55 8.36 8.08
C ASN A 106 -13.16 7.71 8.19
N ASN A 107 -12.93 6.55 7.56
CA ASN A 107 -11.74 5.73 7.79
C ASN A 107 -11.01 5.32 6.50
N HIS A 108 -11.40 5.85 5.34
CA HIS A 108 -10.65 5.69 4.10
C HIS A 108 -9.39 6.57 4.10
N LYS A 109 -8.31 6.06 3.52
CA LYS A 109 -7.01 6.72 3.42
C LYS A 109 -6.61 6.79 1.95
N LEU A 110 -6.09 7.93 1.56
CA LEU A 110 -5.45 8.14 0.27
C LEU A 110 -3.99 8.51 0.53
N MET A 111 -3.08 7.83 -0.15
CA MET A 111 -1.65 7.96 0.09
C MET A 111 -0.92 8.10 -1.23
N VAL A 112 0.07 8.99 -1.25
CA VAL A 112 1.15 8.98 -2.24
C VAL A 112 2.40 8.47 -1.54
N GLY A 113 3.12 7.56 -2.20
CA GLY A 113 4.29 6.95 -1.61
C GLY A 113 5.25 6.32 -2.60
N PHE A 114 6.27 5.73 -2.01
CA PHE A 114 7.32 5.00 -2.70
C PHE A 114 7.32 3.54 -2.26
N ARG A 115 7.61 2.63 -3.17
CA ARG A 115 7.80 1.21 -2.87
C ARG A 115 9.11 0.72 -3.42
N LEU A 116 9.88 0.05 -2.57
CA LEU A 116 11.03 -0.73 -2.98
C LEU A 116 10.67 -2.21 -2.90
N THR A 117 10.89 -2.97 -3.97
CA THR A 117 10.61 -4.41 -3.98
C THR A 117 11.81 -5.23 -4.39
N PHE A 118 11.89 -6.47 -3.89
CA PHE A 118 12.96 -7.44 -4.12
C PHE A 118 12.44 -8.76 -4.69
#